data_AF-A0A965HF01-F1
#
_entry.id   AF-A0A965HF01-F1
#
_cell.length_a   1.000
_cell.length_b   1.000
_cell.length_c   1.000
_cell.angle_alpha   90.00
_cell.angle_beta   90.00
_cell.angle_gamma   90.00
#
_symmetry.space_group_name_H-M   'P 1'
#
loop_
_entity.id
_entity.type
_entity.pdbx_description
1 polymer ?
#
loop_
_entity_poly.entity_id
_entity_poly.type
_entity_poly.pdbx_seq_one_letter_code
_entity_poly.pdbx_strand_id
1 'polypeptide(L)'
;MTLGGADAGNYTLSTQPTLSGTITAKDLSVFSAAVTTKVYDGSDAAVVTGAVLVGNSTTDNDGKYIGTETVTLSGATSGTFASKNVGAGQTVTTAMTLGGADAGNYTLNAQPSLTGTIQAKGLSITSPSIGSKVYNGSAAAGTVTLGTLSGFVGTETVTTSGTAANYSSANVGSYSSAITYVLADGLNGGLASNYSLAAGSATGVITAKDVTVATGTVSGKVYDGNTGAVVTAGSLSGLVGSESLGTTTAVGTFADKNVGTRNVAAVYTLTDGANLASNYNLSNPTETLSATISAKGLSITSPSIGSKVYNGSAAAGTVT
;
A
#
# COMPACT_ATOMS: atom_id res chain seq x y z
N MET A 1 9.01 -13.75 -87.69
CA MET A 1 9.44 -12.59 -88.51
C MET A 1 9.00 -12.80 -89.96
N THR A 2 8.50 -11.76 -90.62
CA THR A 2 8.11 -11.79 -92.04
C THR A 2 9.01 -10.87 -92.84
N LEU A 3 9.38 -11.26 -94.07
CA LEU A 3 10.10 -10.39 -94.99
C LEU A 3 9.11 -9.40 -95.62
N GLY A 4 9.43 -8.10 -95.60
CA GLY A 4 8.63 -7.04 -96.22
C GLY A 4 9.40 -6.32 -97.33
N GLY A 5 8.67 -5.64 -98.23
CA GLY A 5 9.23 -4.91 -99.37
C GLY A 5 8.91 -5.57 -100.73
N ALA A 6 9.14 -4.84 -101.82
CA ALA A 6 8.82 -5.27 -103.19
C ALA A 6 9.54 -6.57 -103.60
N ASP A 7 10.72 -6.81 -103.05
CA ASP A 7 11.55 -7.98 -103.35
C ASP A 7 11.39 -9.13 -102.34
N ALA A 8 10.43 -9.07 -101.42
CA ALA A 8 10.26 -10.10 -100.37
C ALA A 8 10.09 -11.52 -100.93
N GLY A 9 9.53 -11.66 -102.13
CA GLY A 9 9.37 -12.94 -102.84
C GLY A 9 10.68 -13.56 -103.36
N ASN A 10 11.79 -12.80 -103.38
CA ASN A 10 13.10 -13.28 -103.82
C ASN A 10 13.91 -13.96 -102.70
N TYR A 11 13.39 -14.02 -101.47
CA TYR A 11 14.11 -14.49 -100.29
C TYR A 11 13.29 -15.51 -99.49
N THR A 12 13.97 -16.46 -98.83
CA THR A 12 13.34 -17.44 -97.93
C THR A 12 13.98 -17.36 -96.54
N LEU A 13 13.15 -17.40 -95.47
CA LEU A 13 13.66 -17.57 -94.10
C LEU A 13 13.77 -19.07 -93.79
N SER A 14 14.96 -19.63 -93.94
CA SER A 14 15.23 -21.07 -93.77
C SER A 14 15.13 -21.54 -92.30
N THR A 15 15.50 -20.68 -91.34
CA THR A 15 15.35 -20.94 -89.90
C THR A 15 14.99 -19.65 -89.18
N GLN A 16 13.99 -19.71 -88.28
CA GLN A 16 13.66 -18.62 -87.37
C GLN A 16 14.21 -18.94 -85.99
N PRO A 17 14.76 -17.96 -85.25
CA PRO A 17 15.14 -18.19 -83.87
C PRO A 17 13.88 -18.48 -83.03
N THR A 18 13.93 -19.55 -82.23
CA THR A 18 12.96 -19.73 -81.16
C THR A 18 13.29 -18.72 -80.07
N LEU A 19 12.40 -17.76 -79.84
CA LEU A 19 12.52 -16.81 -78.74
C LEU A 19 11.74 -17.38 -77.56
N SER A 20 12.44 -17.63 -76.45
CA SER A 20 11.83 -17.95 -75.17
C SER A 20 11.90 -16.73 -74.25
N GLY A 21 10.80 -16.41 -73.59
CA GLY A 21 10.75 -15.45 -72.48
C GLY A 21 10.35 -16.18 -71.20
N THR A 22 10.72 -15.63 -70.05
CA THR A 22 10.20 -16.05 -68.75
C THR A 22 9.28 -14.96 -68.22
N ILE A 23 8.18 -15.35 -67.58
CA ILE A 23 7.30 -14.45 -66.84
C ILE A 23 7.53 -14.75 -65.36
N THR A 24 7.96 -13.75 -64.62
CA THR A 24 8.13 -13.86 -63.18
C THR A 24 6.81 -13.58 -62.48
N ALA A 25 6.50 -14.34 -61.43
CA ALA A 25 5.35 -14.05 -60.58
C ALA A 25 5.47 -12.65 -59.97
N LYS A 26 4.34 -11.96 -59.84
CA LYS A 26 4.29 -10.61 -59.30
C LYS A 26 4.22 -10.63 -57.77
N ASP A 27 5.04 -9.81 -57.11
CA ASP A 27 5.00 -9.68 -55.65
C ASP A 27 3.74 -8.94 -55.16
N LEU A 28 3.07 -9.52 -54.17
CA LEU A 28 1.95 -8.91 -53.45
C LEU A 28 2.35 -8.45 -52.05
N SER A 29 1.67 -7.40 -51.60
CA SER A 29 1.77 -6.86 -50.24
C SER A 29 0.48 -7.10 -49.47
N VAL A 30 0.62 -7.35 -48.17
CA VAL A 30 -0.52 -7.37 -47.24
C VAL A 30 -0.72 -5.97 -46.67
N PHE A 31 -1.96 -5.48 -46.73
CA PHE A 31 -2.34 -4.16 -46.25
C PHE A 31 -3.14 -4.27 -44.94
N SER A 32 -3.10 -3.20 -44.14
CA SER A 32 -3.96 -2.98 -42.97
C SER A 32 -3.86 -4.02 -41.84
N ALA A 33 -2.89 -4.95 -41.90
CA ALA A 33 -2.65 -5.93 -40.85
C ALA A 33 -2.24 -5.23 -39.54
N ALA A 34 -2.90 -5.60 -38.44
CA ALA A 34 -2.64 -5.08 -37.11
C ALA A 34 -2.77 -6.17 -36.05
N VAL A 35 -2.02 -6.05 -34.95
CA VAL A 35 -2.05 -7.01 -33.84
C VAL A 35 -2.89 -6.44 -32.70
N THR A 36 -3.79 -7.26 -32.15
CA THR A 36 -4.55 -6.89 -30.96
C THR A 36 -3.69 -7.04 -29.71
N THR A 37 -3.74 -6.05 -28.82
CA THR A 37 -3.13 -6.20 -27.48
C THR A 37 -3.85 -7.31 -26.70
N LYS A 38 -3.09 -8.13 -25.99
CA LYS A 38 -3.62 -9.18 -25.10
C LYS A 38 -3.12 -9.02 -23.67
N VAL A 39 -3.82 -9.65 -22.73
CA VAL A 39 -3.32 -9.85 -21.36
C VAL A 39 -2.54 -11.17 -21.33
N TYR A 40 -1.50 -11.25 -20.51
CA TYR A 40 -0.69 -12.45 -20.34
C TYR A 40 -1.57 -13.66 -19.98
N ASP A 41 -1.45 -14.70 -20.80
CA ASP A 41 -2.18 -15.96 -20.73
C ASP A 41 -1.25 -17.18 -20.85
N GLY A 42 0.08 -16.96 -20.79
CA GLY A 42 1.09 -18.00 -20.92
C GLY A 42 1.40 -18.45 -22.35
N SER A 43 0.77 -17.86 -23.36
CA SER A 43 0.97 -18.17 -24.78
C SER A 43 1.53 -16.98 -25.57
N ASP A 44 2.42 -17.28 -26.52
CA ASP A 44 2.92 -16.37 -27.54
C ASP A 44 1.96 -16.20 -28.74
N ALA A 45 0.78 -16.81 -28.72
CA ALA A 45 -0.20 -16.65 -29.79
C ALA A 45 -0.69 -15.19 -29.88
N ALA A 46 -0.61 -14.64 -31.09
CA ALA A 46 -1.10 -13.31 -31.46
C ALA A 46 -2.35 -13.42 -32.35
N VAL A 47 -3.28 -12.49 -32.17
CA VAL A 47 -4.43 -12.31 -33.07
C VAL A 47 -4.13 -11.15 -34.00
N VAL A 48 -4.20 -11.43 -35.30
CA VAL A 48 -4.02 -10.44 -36.37
C VAL A 48 -5.39 -10.05 -36.90
N THR A 49 -5.58 -8.78 -37.22
CA THR A 49 -6.84 -8.21 -37.73
C THR A 49 -6.55 -7.29 -38.91
N GLY A 50 -7.55 -7.08 -39.77
CA GLY A 50 -7.46 -6.10 -40.87
C GLY A 50 -6.55 -6.48 -42.04
N ALA A 51 -5.84 -7.61 -41.98
CA ALA A 51 -4.96 -8.06 -43.05
C ALA A 51 -5.73 -8.39 -44.33
N VAL A 52 -5.45 -7.67 -45.41
CA VAL A 52 -6.13 -7.82 -46.72
C VAL A 52 -5.15 -7.74 -47.88
N LEU A 53 -5.50 -8.38 -48.99
CA LEU A 53 -4.92 -8.09 -50.30
C LEU A 53 -5.75 -6.99 -50.98
N VAL A 54 -5.09 -6.17 -51.80
CA VAL A 54 -5.74 -5.10 -52.54
C VAL A 54 -5.65 -5.40 -54.04
N GLY A 55 -6.78 -5.33 -54.73
CA GLY A 55 -6.86 -5.52 -56.19
C GLY A 55 -6.59 -4.24 -56.97
N ASN A 56 -6.97 -4.26 -58.25
CA ASN A 56 -6.88 -3.10 -59.17
C ASN A 56 -5.47 -2.55 -59.33
N SER A 57 -4.52 -3.46 -59.55
CA SER A 57 -3.17 -3.06 -59.90
C SER A 57 -3.11 -2.19 -61.16
N THR A 58 -2.20 -1.22 -61.15
CA THR A 58 -1.92 -0.31 -62.29
C THR A 58 -0.45 -0.32 -62.71
N THR A 59 0.45 -0.90 -61.91
CA THR A 59 1.90 -1.02 -62.19
C THR A 59 2.45 -2.33 -61.65
N ASP A 60 3.59 -2.79 -62.16
CA ASP A 60 4.18 -4.08 -61.75
C ASP A 60 4.62 -4.14 -60.28
N ASN A 61 4.89 -2.98 -59.64
CA ASN A 61 5.49 -2.90 -58.31
C ASN A 61 4.57 -2.31 -57.23
N ASP A 62 3.26 -2.26 -57.46
CA ASP A 62 2.29 -1.69 -56.51
C ASP A 62 1.86 -2.65 -55.38
N GLY A 63 2.32 -3.90 -55.40
CA GLY A 63 1.97 -4.93 -54.41
C GLY A 63 0.51 -5.39 -54.48
N LYS A 64 -0.20 -5.10 -55.58
CA LYS A 64 -1.62 -5.39 -55.78
C LYS A 64 -1.83 -6.45 -56.85
N TYR A 65 -2.92 -7.20 -56.74
CA TYR A 65 -3.32 -8.16 -57.76
C TYR A 65 -4.19 -7.49 -58.84
N ILE A 66 -4.27 -8.09 -60.03
CA ILE A 66 -5.14 -7.60 -61.10
C ILE A 66 -6.59 -7.78 -60.68
N GLY A 67 -7.39 -6.71 -60.70
CA GLY A 67 -8.73 -6.70 -60.07
C GLY A 67 -9.76 -7.70 -60.64
N THR A 68 -9.52 -8.27 -61.83
CA THR A 68 -10.36 -9.32 -62.44
C THR A 68 -9.97 -10.74 -62.00
N GLU A 69 -8.83 -10.90 -61.35
CA GLU A 69 -8.29 -12.18 -60.90
C GLU A 69 -8.74 -12.52 -59.48
N THR A 70 -8.75 -13.82 -59.16
CA THR A 70 -9.15 -14.36 -57.87
C THR A 70 -7.93 -14.78 -57.06
N VAL A 71 -7.54 -13.92 -56.13
CA VAL A 71 -6.45 -14.18 -55.16
C VAL A 71 -6.99 -13.96 -53.75
N THR A 72 -6.74 -14.92 -52.86
CA THR A 72 -7.20 -14.91 -51.46
C THR A 72 -6.02 -14.99 -50.50
N LEU A 73 -6.17 -14.41 -49.31
CA LEU A 73 -5.18 -14.47 -48.24
C LEU A 73 -5.61 -15.44 -47.15
N SER A 74 -4.78 -16.45 -46.87
CA SER A 74 -4.98 -17.39 -45.76
C SER A 74 -4.01 -17.12 -44.62
N GLY A 75 -4.34 -17.54 -43.40
CA GLY A 75 -3.51 -17.30 -42.20
C GLY A 75 -3.51 -15.85 -41.71
N ALA A 76 -4.44 -15.03 -42.22
CA ALA A 76 -4.50 -13.58 -41.99
C ALA A 76 -4.95 -13.16 -40.59
N THR A 77 -5.40 -14.10 -39.75
CA THR A 77 -5.97 -13.82 -38.41
C THR A 77 -5.09 -14.26 -37.26
N SER A 78 -3.92 -14.83 -37.54
CA SER A 78 -3.03 -15.44 -36.54
C SER A 78 -1.58 -15.00 -36.74
N GLY A 79 -0.85 -14.90 -35.63
CA GLY A 79 0.59 -14.74 -35.61
C GLY A 79 1.20 -15.26 -34.31
N THR A 80 2.50 -15.07 -34.16
CA THR A 80 3.25 -15.46 -32.97
C THR A 80 4.11 -14.30 -32.49
N PHE A 81 3.94 -13.89 -31.24
CA PHE A 81 4.82 -12.94 -30.58
C PHE A 81 6.22 -13.54 -30.43
N ALA A 82 7.25 -12.70 -30.56
CA ALA A 82 8.65 -13.12 -30.36
C ALA A 82 8.93 -13.66 -28.94
N SER A 83 8.06 -13.35 -27.97
CA SER A 83 8.09 -13.87 -26.61
C SER A 83 6.68 -13.98 -26.05
N LYS A 84 6.43 -15.01 -25.24
CA LYS A 84 5.16 -15.17 -24.49
C LYS A 84 5.01 -14.17 -23.34
N ASN A 85 6.10 -13.52 -22.93
CA ASN A 85 6.14 -12.67 -21.74
C ASN A 85 5.61 -11.27 -22.02
N VAL A 86 5.24 -10.56 -20.96
CA VAL A 86 4.79 -9.16 -21.00
C VAL A 86 5.83 -8.27 -21.65
N GLY A 87 5.36 -7.36 -22.51
CA GLY A 87 6.20 -6.45 -23.26
C GLY A 87 5.40 -5.67 -24.29
N ALA A 88 5.81 -4.43 -24.53
CA ALA A 88 5.26 -3.57 -25.58
C ALA A 88 6.13 -3.64 -26.84
N GLY A 89 5.49 -3.44 -28.01
CA GLY A 89 6.20 -3.41 -29.29
C GLY A 89 6.88 -4.73 -29.68
N GLN A 90 6.41 -5.86 -29.13
CA GLN A 90 6.97 -7.17 -29.44
C GLN A 90 6.68 -7.52 -30.89
N THR A 91 7.70 -7.96 -31.63
CA THR A 91 7.56 -8.44 -33.01
C THR A 91 6.57 -9.59 -33.06
N VAL A 92 5.71 -9.56 -34.07
CA VAL A 92 4.78 -10.65 -34.40
C VAL A 92 5.10 -11.19 -35.77
N THR A 93 5.39 -12.49 -35.83
CA THR A 93 5.59 -13.21 -37.09
C THR A 93 4.27 -13.80 -37.56
N THR A 94 4.00 -13.68 -38.86
CA THR A 94 2.84 -14.28 -39.52
C THR A 94 3.28 -15.28 -40.59
N ALA A 95 2.41 -16.22 -40.92
CA ALA A 95 2.61 -17.21 -41.97
C ALA A 95 1.47 -17.11 -42.99
N MET A 96 1.22 -15.91 -43.50
CA MET A 96 0.16 -15.68 -44.47
C MET A 96 0.53 -16.30 -45.82
N THR A 97 -0.45 -16.89 -46.50
CA THR A 97 -0.27 -17.57 -47.78
C THR A 97 -1.30 -17.12 -48.80
N LEU A 98 -0.91 -17.16 -50.08
CA LEU A 98 -1.81 -16.88 -51.19
C LEU A 98 -2.58 -18.14 -51.59
N GLY A 99 -3.85 -17.96 -51.93
CA GLY A 99 -4.71 -18.99 -52.51
C GLY A 99 -5.62 -18.37 -53.57
N GLY A 100 -6.53 -19.16 -54.13
CA GLY A 100 -7.38 -18.75 -55.25
C GLY A 100 -6.86 -19.25 -56.60
N ALA A 101 -7.68 -19.10 -57.64
CA ALA A 101 -7.41 -19.66 -58.96
C ALA A 101 -6.17 -19.05 -59.63
N ASP A 102 -5.91 -17.78 -59.36
CA ASP A 102 -4.84 -17.01 -59.99
C ASP A 102 -3.60 -16.86 -59.10
N ALA A 103 -3.56 -17.53 -57.93
CA ALA A 103 -2.48 -17.37 -56.95
C ALA A 103 -1.08 -17.72 -57.50
N GLY A 104 -1.00 -18.64 -58.47
CA GLY A 104 0.26 -19.03 -59.11
C GLY A 104 0.94 -17.92 -59.91
N ASN A 105 0.21 -16.84 -60.23
CA ASN A 105 0.75 -15.65 -60.90
C ASN A 105 1.45 -14.69 -59.92
N TYR A 106 1.40 -14.98 -58.61
CA TYR A 106 1.84 -14.07 -57.57
C TYR A 106 2.75 -14.74 -56.53
N THR A 107 3.54 -13.90 -55.87
CA THR A 107 4.38 -14.27 -54.73
C THR A 107 4.05 -13.40 -53.53
N LEU A 108 4.15 -13.96 -52.33
CA LEU A 108 4.08 -13.20 -51.06
C LEU A 108 5.42 -13.36 -50.34
N ASN A 109 6.44 -12.68 -50.87
CA ASN A 109 7.81 -12.82 -50.39
C ASN A 109 8.07 -12.09 -49.07
N ALA A 110 7.35 -10.99 -48.81
CA ALA A 110 7.46 -10.22 -47.57
C ALA A 110 6.16 -10.32 -46.75
N GLN A 111 6.27 -10.84 -45.54
CA GLN A 111 5.21 -10.74 -44.54
C GLN A 111 5.15 -9.30 -43.98
N PRO A 112 3.99 -8.83 -43.49
CA PRO A 112 3.91 -7.52 -42.86
C PRO A 112 4.76 -7.48 -41.58
N SER A 113 5.48 -6.38 -41.38
CA SER A 113 6.20 -6.11 -40.13
C SER A 113 5.21 -5.67 -39.05
N LEU A 114 4.83 -6.60 -38.18
CA LEU A 114 3.85 -6.35 -37.12
C LEU A 114 4.51 -6.31 -35.75
N THR A 115 4.00 -5.43 -34.89
CA THR A 115 4.31 -5.42 -33.47
C THR A 115 3.03 -5.37 -32.63
N GLY A 116 3.08 -5.88 -31.41
CA GLY A 116 1.97 -5.82 -30.48
C GLY A 116 2.41 -5.76 -29.03
N THR A 117 1.44 -5.74 -28.13
CA THR A 117 1.67 -5.62 -26.68
C THR A 117 1.01 -6.79 -25.94
N ILE A 118 1.75 -7.37 -25.00
CA ILE A 118 1.24 -8.28 -23.98
C ILE A 118 1.26 -7.51 -22.66
N GLN A 119 0.09 -7.26 -22.08
CA GLN A 119 -0.07 -6.60 -20.78
C GLN A 119 0.01 -7.60 -19.63
N ALA A 120 0.50 -7.16 -18.48
CA ALA A 120 0.56 -7.99 -17.29
C ALA A 120 -0.83 -8.45 -16.83
N LYS A 121 -0.90 -9.71 -16.37
CA LYS A 121 -2.13 -10.25 -15.79
C LYS A 121 -2.27 -9.74 -14.35
N GLY A 122 -3.38 -9.07 -14.07
CA GLY A 122 -3.71 -8.66 -12.71
C GLY A 122 -3.97 -9.88 -11.82
N LEU A 123 -3.21 -9.98 -10.73
CA LEU A 123 -3.43 -10.91 -9.63
C LEU A 123 -4.34 -10.28 -8.58
N SER A 124 -4.93 -11.15 -7.76
CA SER A 124 -5.66 -10.77 -6.55
C SER A 124 -4.95 -11.31 -5.31
N ILE A 125 -5.04 -10.59 -4.20
CA ILE A 125 -4.56 -11.02 -2.90
C ILE A 125 -5.72 -10.95 -1.89
N THR A 126 -5.86 -11.97 -1.06
CA THR A 126 -6.81 -11.89 0.07
C THR A 126 -6.38 -10.80 1.06
N SER A 127 -7.34 -10.32 1.86
CA SER A 127 -7.12 -9.14 2.71
C SER A 127 -5.90 -9.31 3.63
N PRO A 128 -4.91 -8.41 3.55
CA PRO A 128 -3.79 -8.41 4.49
C PRO A 128 -4.25 -7.92 5.86
N SER A 129 -3.42 -8.13 6.88
CA SER A 129 -3.60 -7.54 8.21
C SER A 129 -2.33 -6.85 8.70
N ILE A 130 -2.50 -5.82 9.54
CA ILE A 130 -1.39 -5.17 10.24
C ILE A 130 -1.55 -5.47 11.74
N GLY A 131 -0.54 -6.09 12.33
CA GLY A 131 -0.53 -6.38 13.76
C GLY A 131 -0.60 -5.12 14.61
N SER A 132 -1.28 -5.20 15.76
CA SER A 132 -1.25 -4.11 16.75
C SER A 132 0.14 -3.94 17.32
N LYS A 133 0.49 -2.70 17.69
CA LYS A 133 1.73 -2.40 18.42
C LYS A 133 1.44 -1.53 19.63
N VAL A 134 2.26 -1.68 20.67
CA VAL A 134 2.22 -0.78 21.83
C VAL A 134 2.85 0.56 21.43
N TYR A 135 2.32 1.65 21.99
CA TYR A 135 2.86 2.99 21.81
C TYR A 135 4.36 3.03 22.13
N ASN A 136 5.12 3.59 21.18
CA ASN A 136 6.57 3.69 21.26
C ASN A 136 7.08 5.00 20.64
N GLY A 137 6.22 6.01 20.50
CA GLY A 137 6.55 7.30 19.88
C GLY A 137 6.79 7.28 18.38
N SER A 138 6.56 6.14 17.69
CA SER A 138 6.74 6.02 16.24
C SER A 138 5.44 5.73 15.49
N ALA A 139 5.24 6.44 14.38
CA ALA A 139 4.15 6.22 13.43
C ALA A 139 4.38 5.02 12.49
N ALA A 140 5.50 4.30 12.63
CA ALA A 140 5.73 3.07 11.86
C ALA A 140 4.59 2.06 12.11
N ALA A 141 4.06 1.50 11.02
CA ALA A 141 3.02 0.47 11.09
C ALA A 141 3.53 -0.79 11.78
N GLY A 142 2.58 -1.61 12.25
CA GLY A 142 2.91 -2.93 12.81
C GLY A 142 3.36 -3.92 11.73
N THR A 143 3.63 -5.15 12.16
CA THR A 143 3.99 -6.25 11.23
C THR A 143 2.84 -6.51 10.26
N VAL A 144 3.18 -6.55 8.96
CA VAL A 144 2.24 -6.90 7.90
C VAL A 144 2.18 -8.43 7.78
N THR A 145 0.98 -8.99 7.80
CA THR A 145 0.71 -10.36 7.37
C THR A 145 -0.02 -10.31 6.04
N LEU A 146 0.59 -10.90 5.01
CA LEU A 146 0.07 -10.90 3.65
C LEU A 146 -1.00 -11.97 3.48
N GLY A 147 -1.94 -11.71 2.58
CA GLY A 147 -2.89 -12.72 2.13
C GLY A 147 -2.28 -13.69 1.11
N THR A 148 -3.09 -14.66 0.69
CA THR A 148 -2.80 -15.59 -0.40
C THR A 148 -3.07 -14.94 -1.76
N LEU A 149 -2.12 -15.09 -2.70
CA LEU A 149 -2.28 -14.69 -4.09
C LEU A 149 -3.17 -15.65 -4.88
N SER A 150 -3.88 -15.12 -5.87
CA SER A 150 -4.73 -15.87 -6.80
C SER A 150 -4.81 -15.18 -8.17
N GLY A 151 -5.32 -15.92 -9.17
CA GLY A 151 -5.45 -15.42 -10.55
C GLY A 151 -4.28 -15.77 -11.47
N PHE A 152 -3.47 -16.76 -11.10
CA PHE A 152 -2.34 -17.24 -11.91
C PHE A 152 -2.78 -17.87 -13.24
N VAL A 153 -1.86 -17.90 -14.21
CA VAL A 153 -2.01 -18.68 -15.44
C VAL A 153 -1.57 -20.12 -15.19
N GLY A 154 -2.47 -21.07 -15.41
CA GLY A 154 -2.16 -22.49 -15.28
C GLY A 154 -1.65 -22.84 -13.87
N THR A 155 -0.47 -23.45 -13.80
CA THR A 155 0.18 -23.82 -12.54
C THR A 155 1.23 -22.82 -12.07
N GLU A 156 1.47 -21.73 -12.80
CA GLU A 156 2.49 -20.75 -12.43
C GLU A 156 2.21 -20.15 -11.05
N THR A 157 3.28 -19.80 -10.34
CA THR A 157 3.22 -19.05 -9.09
C THR A 157 4.24 -17.92 -9.12
N VAL A 158 4.00 -16.90 -8.31
CA VAL A 158 4.99 -15.88 -7.93
C VAL A 158 4.93 -15.69 -6.42
N THR A 159 5.98 -15.14 -5.84
CA THR A 159 5.99 -14.75 -4.42
C THR A 159 5.71 -13.27 -4.27
N THR A 160 5.29 -12.85 -3.07
CA THR A 160 5.06 -11.44 -2.77
C THR A 160 5.62 -11.06 -1.41
N SER A 161 6.16 -9.86 -1.34
CA SER A 161 6.40 -9.14 -0.09
C SER A 161 5.54 -7.88 -0.07
N GLY A 162 5.26 -7.36 1.12
CA GLY A 162 4.46 -6.15 1.28
C GLY A 162 4.94 -5.30 2.44
N THR A 163 4.94 -3.99 2.23
CA THR A 163 5.34 -3.00 3.22
C THR A 163 4.20 -2.02 3.44
N ALA A 164 3.80 -1.85 4.69
CA ALA A 164 2.83 -0.82 5.07
C ALA A 164 3.52 0.55 5.17
N ALA A 165 2.83 1.59 4.72
CA ALA A 165 3.22 2.96 4.99
C ALA A 165 3.12 3.27 6.50
N ASN A 166 3.75 4.34 6.94
CA ASN A 166 3.53 4.86 8.28
C ASN A 166 2.06 5.24 8.47
N TYR A 167 1.56 5.11 9.70
CA TYR A 167 0.27 5.67 10.08
C TYR A 167 0.29 7.20 10.01
N SER A 168 -0.89 7.81 9.95
CA SER A 168 -1.05 9.26 9.95
C SER A 168 -0.68 9.92 11.29
N SER A 169 -0.54 9.13 12.36
CA SER A 169 -0.09 9.58 13.68
C SER A 169 0.65 8.47 14.42
N ALA A 170 1.54 8.85 15.34
CA ALA A 170 2.22 7.94 16.26
C ALA A 170 1.40 7.64 17.54
N ASN A 171 0.30 8.38 17.77
CA ASN A 171 -0.51 8.27 18.97
C ASN A 171 -1.35 6.98 18.99
N VAL A 172 -1.89 6.65 20.16
CA VAL A 172 -2.84 5.57 20.35
C VAL A 172 -4.08 5.80 19.50
N GLY A 173 -4.50 4.75 18.80
CA GLY A 173 -5.61 4.83 17.87
C GLY A 173 -5.63 3.70 16.85
N SER A 174 -6.60 3.79 15.94
CA SER A 174 -6.78 2.86 14.83
C SER A 174 -6.54 3.60 13.51
N TYR A 175 -5.67 3.05 12.67
CA TYR A 175 -5.18 3.72 11.47
C TYR A 175 -5.24 2.78 10.27
N SER A 176 -5.88 3.25 9.19
CA SER A 176 -5.74 2.61 7.89
C SER A 176 -4.37 2.97 7.30
N SER A 177 -3.63 1.97 6.84
CA SER A 177 -2.35 2.15 6.15
C SER A 177 -2.38 1.47 4.78
N ALA A 178 -1.82 2.15 3.78
CA ALA A 178 -1.60 1.58 2.46
C ALA A 178 -0.46 0.56 2.51
N ILE A 179 -0.63 -0.54 1.77
CA ILE A 179 0.37 -1.60 1.63
C ILE A 179 0.80 -1.67 0.17
N THR A 180 2.09 -1.44 -0.06
CA THR A 180 2.71 -1.63 -1.38
C THR A 180 3.28 -3.03 -1.46
N TYR A 181 2.97 -3.73 -2.55
CA TYR A 181 3.47 -5.07 -2.81
C TYR A 181 4.60 -5.08 -3.82
N VAL A 182 5.52 -6.01 -3.63
CA VAL A 182 6.54 -6.36 -4.62
C VAL A 182 6.34 -7.84 -4.97
N LEU A 183 6.27 -8.15 -6.26
CA LEU A 183 6.24 -9.52 -6.75
C LEU A 183 7.66 -9.98 -7.08
N ALA A 184 7.95 -11.25 -6.83
CA ALA A 184 9.20 -11.91 -7.23
C ALA A 184 8.90 -13.25 -7.89
N ASP A 185 9.78 -13.67 -8.81
CA ASP A 185 9.60 -14.88 -9.61
C ASP A 185 9.33 -16.11 -8.74
N GLY A 186 8.42 -16.96 -9.19
CA GLY A 186 8.17 -18.25 -8.55
C GLY A 186 9.10 -19.34 -9.07
N LEU A 187 9.12 -20.46 -8.35
CA LEU A 187 10.02 -21.58 -8.64
C LEU A 187 9.51 -22.50 -9.76
N ASN A 188 8.30 -22.27 -10.27
CA ASN A 188 7.63 -23.12 -11.25
C ASN A 188 7.38 -22.40 -12.58
N GLY A 189 8.25 -21.44 -12.93
CA GLY A 189 8.24 -20.75 -14.23
C GLY A 189 7.35 -19.50 -14.30
N GLY A 190 6.68 -19.10 -13.22
CA GLY A 190 5.97 -17.83 -13.16
C GLY A 190 6.94 -16.66 -12.96
N LEU A 191 7.01 -15.75 -13.93
CA LEU A 191 7.83 -14.53 -13.85
C LEU A 191 7.00 -13.37 -13.29
N ALA A 192 7.51 -12.66 -12.29
CA ALA A 192 6.85 -11.52 -11.67
C ALA A 192 6.50 -10.41 -12.68
N SER A 193 7.34 -10.22 -13.70
CA SER A 193 7.09 -9.24 -14.77
C SER A 193 5.86 -9.53 -15.62
N ASN A 194 5.35 -10.78 -15.60
CA ASN A 194 4.15 -11.17 -16.32
C ASN A 194 2.85 -10.84 -15.56
N TYR A 195 2.98 -10.44 -14.29
CA TYR A 195 1.88 -10.23 -13.38
C TYR A 195 1.92 -8.81 -12.80
N SER A 196 0.75 -8.32 -12.41
CA SER A 196 0.63 -7.07 -11.66
C SER A 196 -0.23 -7.32 -10.43
N LEU A 197 0.04 -6.59 -9.35
CA LEU A 197 -0.76 -6.65 -8.13
C LEU A 197 -1.03 -5.23 -7.67
N ALA A 198 -2.30 -4.89 -7.52
CA ALA A 198 -2.72 -3.58 -7.03
C ALA A 198 -2.30 -3.42 -5.55
N ALA A 199 -1.96 -2.19 -5.17
CA ALA A 199 -1.71 -1.86 -3.76
C ALA A 199 -2.94 -2.18 -2.89
N GLY A 200 -2.67 -2.60 -1.66
CA GLY A 200 -3.71 -2.92 -0.68
C GLY A 200 -3.80 -1.87 0.42
N SER A 201 -4.66 -2.13 1.39
CA SER A 201 -4.68 -1.42 2.65
C SER A 201 -5.16 -2.35 3.76
N ALA A 202 -4.74 -2.05 4.98
CA ALA A 202 -5.26 -2.69 6.18
C ALA A 202 -5.27 -1.71 7.34
N THR A 203 -6.10 -1.99 8.34
CA THR A 203 -6.13 -1.25 9.58
C THR A 203 -5.21 -1.90 10.60
N GLY A 204 -4.39 -1.10 11.26
CA GLY A 204 -3.63 -1.50 12.44
C GLY A 204 -3.92 -0.58 13.62
N VAL A 205 -3.59 -1.05 14.82
CA VAL A 205 -3.91 -0.38 16.08
C VAL A 205 -2.63 -0.09 16.85
N ILE A 206 -2.50 1.14 17.35
CA ILE A 206 -1.54 1.50 18.40
C ILE A 206 -2.26 1.46 19.74
N THR A 207 -1.83 0.60 20.66
CA THR A 207 -2.37 0.49 22.03
C THR A 207 -1.54 1.31 23.01
N ALA A 208 -2.17 1.77 24.10
CA ALA A 208 -1.47 2.53 25.13
C ALA A 208 -0.31 1.74 25.74
N LYS A 209 0.75 2.46 26.12
CA LYS A 209 1.87 1.90 26.87
C LYS A 209 1.61 2.06 28.36
N ASP A 210 1.87 1.01 29.13
CA ASP A 210 1.76 1.09 30.59
C ASP A 210 2.90 1.93 31.19
N VAL A 211 2.54 2.78 32.15
CA VAL A 211 3.44 3.56 32.99
C VAL A 211 3.07 3.39 34.45
N THR A 212 4.02 3.64 35.33
CA THR A 212 3.81 3.66 36.77
C THR A 212 4.20 4.99 37.37
N VAL A 213 3.59 5.33 38.50
CA VAL A 213 3.99 6.45 39.35
C VAL A 213 4.72 5.93 40.58
N ALA A 214 5.88 6.50 40.91
CA ALA A 214 6.57 6.19 42.16
C ALA A 214 5.75 6.65 43.37
N THR A 215 6.05 6.12 44.56
CA THR A 215 5.38 6.51 45.80
C THR A 215 5.36 8.02 45.98
N GLY A 216 4.16 8.57 46.16
CA GLY A 216 3.98 10.00 46.41
C GLY A 216 4.35 10.41 47.82
N THR A 217 4.24 11.71 48.10
CA THR A 217 4.38 12.24 49.46
C THR A 217 3.13 13.02 49.84
N VAL A 218 2.87 13.09 51.14
CA VAL A 218 1.76 13.89 51.68
C VAL A 218 2.27 14.74 52.83
N SER A 219 1.93 16.02 52.78
CA SER A 219 2.27 16.97 53.85
C SER A 219 1.29 16.86 55.00
N GLY A 220 1.80 16.86 56.22
CA GLY A 220 0.96 17.04 57.42
C GLY A 220 0.25 18.39 57.42
N LYS A 221 -0.82 18.50 58.21
CA LYS A 221 -1.60 19.74 58.33
C LYS A 221 -1.99 20.03 59.78
N VAL A 222 -2.33 21.29 60.06
CA VAL A 222 -2.98 21.65 61.33
C VAL A 222 -4.47 21.35 61.21
N TYR A 223 -5.10 20.92 62.30
CA TYR A 223 -6.53 20.65 62.37
C TYR A 223 -7.35 21.85 61.88
N ASP A 224 -8.09 21.64 60.80
CA ASP A 224 -8.96 22.63 60.15
C ASP A 224 -10.43 22.16 60.04
N GLY A 225 -10.73 20.93 60.48
CA GLY A 225 -12.06 20.32 60.39
C GLY A 225 -12.34 19.50 59.13
N ASN A 226 -11.41 19.44 58.16
CA ASN A 226 -11.60 18.79 56.86
C ASN A 226 -10.64 17.61 56.65
N THR A 227 -10.99 16.67 55.76
CA THR A 227 -10.16 15.49 55.41
C THR A 227 -9.27 15.69 54.19
N GLY A 228 -9.34 16.84 53.50
CA GLY A 228 -8.48 17.11 52.34
C GLY A 228 -6.99 17.04 52.70
N ALA A 229 -6.21 16.37 51.85
CA ALA A 229 -4.77 16.25 51.96
C ALA A 229 -4.08 16.82 50.71
N VAL A 230 -2.92 17.45 50.91
CA VAL A 230 -2.08 17.90 49.80
C VAL A 230 -1.08 16.80 49.49
N VAL A 231 -1.30 16.12 48.37
CA VAL A 231 -0.43 15.03 47.89
C VAL A 231 0.44 15.55 46.76
N THR A 232 1.72 15.22 46.80
CA THR A 232 2.65 15.38 45.68
C THR A 232 2.86 14.03 45.04
N ALA A 233 2.59 13.92 43.74
CA ALA A 233 2.83 12.69 42.98
C ALA A 233 4.32 12.38 42.90
N GLY A 234 4.67 11.09 42.90
CA GLY A 234 6.03 10.65 42.58
C GLY A 234 6.33 10.82 41.09
N SER A 235 7.56 10.51 40.68
CA SER A 235 7.96 10.54 39.28
C SER A 235 7.34 9.38 38.50
N LEU A 236 6.98 9.62 37.24
CA LEU A 236 6.55 8.57 36.32
C LEU A 236 7.72 7.72 35.83
N SER A 237 7.46 6.43 35.60
CA SER A 237 8.39 5.48 34.99
C SER A 237 7.70 4.75 33.83
N GLY A 238 8.48 4.34 32.83
CA GLY A 238 7.98 3.61 31.65
C GLY A 238 7.70 4.47 30.41
N LEU A 239 7.88 5.80 30.50
CA LEU A 239 7.74 6.73 29.36
C LEU A 239 8.69 6.37 28.21
N VAL A 240 8.32 6.77 26.99
CA VAL A 240 9.12 6.58 25.78
C VAL A 240 10.15 7.70 25.66
N GLY A 241 11.42 7.34 25.50
CA GLY A 241 12.50 8.30 25.27
C GLY A 241 12.57 9.37 26.36
N SER A 242 12.54 10.64 25.95
CA SER A 242 12.54 11.82 26.82
C SER A 242 11.17 12.49 26.96
N GLU A 243 10.09 11.76 26.67
CA GLU A 243 8.73 12.30 26.81
C GLU A 243 8.40 12.65 28.27
N SER A 244 7.49 13.61 28.45
CA SER A 244 6.97 14.02 29.75
C SER A 244 5.49 14.34 29.64
N LEU A 245 4.68 13.88 30.61
CA LEU A 245 3.23 14.05 30.67
C LEU A 245 2.80 15.21 31.58
N GLY A 246 3.62 16.26 31.67
CA GLY A 246 3.40 17.36 32.61
C GLY A 246 3.39 16.91 34.08
N THR A 247 2.79 17.71 34.96
CA THR A 247 2.67 17.37 36.39
C THR A 247 1.53 16.38 36.60
N THR A 248 1.86 15.13 36.93
CA THR A 248 0.85 14.14 37.38
C THR A 248 0.12 14.74 38.57
N THR A 249 -1.20 14.84 38.47
CA THR A 249 -2.02 15.40 39.54
C THR A 249 -2.35 14.32 40.55
N ALA A 250 -2.40 14.72 41.82
CA ALA A 250 -2.76 13.83 42.91
C ALA A 250 -3.82 14.51 43.77
N VAL A 251 -4.88 13.78 44.08
CA VAL A 251 -5.84 14.17 45.11
C VAL A 251 -5.70 13.22 46.30
N GLY A 252 -5.70 13.77 47.50
CA GLY A 252 -5.55 13.01 48.73
C GLY A 252 -6.67 13.26 49.72
N THR A 253 -7.09 12.21 50.40
CA THR A 253 -8.06 12.30 51.50
C THR A 253 -7.55 11.54 52.72
N PHE A 254 -7.42 12.22 53.86
CA PHE A 254 -7.17 11.59 55.15
C PHE A 254 -8.35 10.70 55.53
N ALA A 255 -8.07 9.54 56.12
CA ALA A 255 -9.09 8.58 56.55
C ALA A 255 -10.11 9.17 57.55
N ASP A 256 -9.67 10.13 58.38
CA ASP A 256 -10.54 10.93 59.24
C ASP A 256 -9.94 12.32 59.50
N LYS A 257 -10.73 13.24 60.08
CA LYS A 257 -10.34 14.63 60.32
C LYS A 257 -9.57 14.86 61.63
N ASN A 258 -9.41 13.84 62.47
CA ASN A 258 -8.95 13.99 63.84
C ASN A 258 -7.42 14.02 63.92
N VAL A 259 -6.91 14.74 64.92
CA VAL A 259 -5.48 14.86 65.23
C VAL A 259 -4.82 13.47 65.36
N GLY A 260 -3.57 13.36 64.90
CA GLY A 260 -2.77 12.14 64.90
C GLY A 260 -2.27 11.76 63.51
N THR A 261 -1.51 10.66 63.44
CA THR A 261 -1.09 10.05 62.17
C THR A 261 -2.26 9.33 61.53
N ARG A 262 -2.55 9.63 60.26
CA ARG A 262 -3.70 9.11 59.52
C ARG A 262 -3.26 8.61 58.16
N ASN A 263 -3.90 7.52 57.72
CA ASN A 263 -3.76 7.07 56.34
C ASN A 263 -4.37 8.10 55.39
N VAL A 264 -3.77 8.23 54.21
CA VAL A 264 -4.22 9.11 53.14
C VAL A 264 -4.44 8.28 51.90
N ALA A 265 -5.68 8.19 51.43
CA ALA A 265 -5.97 7.62 50.12
C ALA A 265 -5.57 8.65 49.05
N ALA A 266 -4.59 8.29 48.22
CA ALA A 266 -4.13 9.09 47.10
C ALA A 266 -4.63 8.50 45.79
N VAL A 267 -5.11 9.35 44.89
CA VAL A 267 -5.48 9.00 43.51
C VAL A 267 -4.68 9.87 42.55
N TYR A 268 -4.04 9.24 41.59
CA TYR A 268 -3.19 9.85 40.57
C TYR A 268 -3.89 9.87 39.22
N THR A 269 -3.76 10.99 38.53
CA THR A 269 -4.25 11.17 37.17
C THR A 269 -3.14 11.72 36.28
N LEU A 270 -2.94 11.07 35.13
CA LEU A 270 -2.04 11.58 34.11
C LEU A 270 -2.62 12.88 33.54
N THR A 271 -1.79 13.90 33.45
CA THR A 271 -2.17 15.19 32.87
C THR A 271 -1.77 15.20 31.41
N ASP A 272 -2.62 15.72 30.51
CA ASP A 272 -2.36 15.57 29.08
C ASP A 272 -1.15 16.39 28.59
N GLY A 273 -0.77 17.46 29.30
CA GLY A 273 0.49 18.18 29.10
C GLY A 273 0.79 18.47 27.62
N ALA A 274 1.67 17.68 27.02
CA ALA A 274 2.06 17.73 25.60
C ALA A 274 1.11 16.99 24.63
N ASN A 275 -0.14 16.70 25.02
CA ASN A 275 -1.12 15.86 24.31
C ASN A 275 -0.66 14.39 24.14
N LEU A 276 0.06 13.87 25.13
CA LEU A 276 0.62 12.52 25.10
C LEU A 276 -0.01 11.59 26.14
N ALA A 277 -0.82 12.07 27.09
CA ALA A 277 -1.29 11.20 28.17
C ALA A 277 -2.23 10.10 27.66
N SER A 278 -2.99 10.39 26.59
CA SER A 278 -3.82 9.39 25.90
C SER A 278 -3.02 8.21 25.33
N ASN A 279 -1.69 8.35 25.19
CA ASN A 279 -0.81 7.29 24.73
C ASN A 279 -0.40 6.30 25.83
N TYR A 280 -0.81 6.56 27.08
CA TYR A 280 -0.34 5.83 28.24
C TYR A 280 -1.47 5.38 29.17
N ASN A 281 -1.28 4.23 29.80
CA ASN A 281 -2.12 3.74 30.89
C ASN A 281 -1.34 3.81 32.20
N LEU A 282 -1.91 4.44 33.23
CA LEU A 282 -1.33 4.43 34.57
C LEU A 282 -1.72 3.13 35.30
N SER A 283 -0.79 2.21 35.47
CA SER A 283 -1.05 0.87 36.03
C SER A 283 -1.29 0.87 37.54
N ASN A 284 -0.84 1.91 38.25
CA ASN A 284 -1.02 2.08 39.69
C ASN A 284 -1.62 3.46 40.05
N PRO A 285 -2.89 3.73 39.67
CA PRO A 285 -3.49 5.05 39.81
C PRO A 285 -3.88 5.40 41.26
N THR A 286 -3.71 4.50 42.21
CA THR A 286 -4.06 4.73 43.62
C THR A 286 -2.99 4.21 44.56
N GLU A 287 -2.78 4.91 45.67
CA GLU A 287 -1.84 4.51 46.73
C GLU A 287 -2.41 4.89 48.11
N THR A 288 -1.94 4.23 49.18
CA THR A 288 -2.21 4.65 50.56
C THR A 288 -0.92 5.19 51.19
N LEU A 289 -0.93 6.48 51.54
CA LEU A 289 0.16 7.17 52.22
C LEU A 289 -0.18 7.43 53.70
N SER A 290 0.70 8.12 54.43
CA SER A 290 0.48 8.50 55.82
C SER A 290 1.03 9.89 56.12
N ALA A 291 0.27 10.71 56.86
CA ALA A 291 0.69 12.01 57.35
C ALA A 291 0.01 12.36 58.68
N THR A 292 0.57 13.35 59.38
CA THR A 292 0.07 13.80 60.69
C THR A 292 -0.84 15.01 60.58
N ILE A 293 -2.00 14.95 61.23
CA ILE A 293 -2.83 16.11 61.55
C ILE A 293 -2.43 16.60 62.94
N SER A 294 -1.83 17.78 63.05
CA SER A 294 -1.43 18.39 64.32
C SER A 294 -2.58 19.18 64.95
N ALA A 295 -2.62 19.24 66.28
CA ALA A 295 -3.63 20.04 66.99
C ALA A 295 -3.52 21.53 66.63
N LYS A 296 -4.67 22.20 66.50
CA LYS A 296 -4.72 23.65 66.36
C LYS A 296 -4.53 24.28 67.73
N GLY A 297 -3.49 25.10 67.88
CA GLY A 297 -3.26 25.84 69.11
C GLY A 297 -4.45 26.74 69.43
N LEU A 298 -4.88 26.73 70.69
CA LEU A 298 -5.86 27.66 71.22
C LEU A 298 -5.12 28.69 72.09
N SER A 299 -5.42 29.96 71.88
CA SER A 299 -4.92 31.05 72.74
C SER A 299 -6.08 31.67 73.50
N ILE A 300 -5.89 31.86 74.81
CA ILE A 300 -6.76 32.70 75.62
C ILE A 300 -6.09 34.07 75.69
N THR A 301 -6.73 35.08 75.11
CA THR A 301 -6.20 36.44 75.12
C THR A 301 -6.85 37.20 76.28
N SER A 302 -6.02 37.66 77.22
CA SER A 302 -6.42 38.50 78.37
C SER A 302 -7.38 37.84 79.37
N PRO A 303 -6.99 36.75 80.05
CA PRO A 303 -7.77 36.27 81.18
C PRO A 303 -7.86 37.38 82.23
N SER A 304 -9.07 37.68 82.67
CA SER A 304 -9.31 38.69 83.71
C SER A 304 -9.79 38.01 84.99
N ILE A 305 -9.32 38.54 86.12
CA ILE A 305 -9.83 38.14 87.44
C ILE A 305 -10.78 39.24 87.89
N GLY A 306 -12.06 38.90 88.05
CA GLY A 306 -13.03 39.83 88.61
C GLY A 306 -12.63 40.29 90.00
N SER A 307 -12.84 41.58 90.32
CA SER A 307 -12.62 42.09 91.67
C SER A 307 -13.57 41.42 92.67
N LYS A 308 -13.07 41.11 93.87
CA LYS A 308 -13.84 40.49 94.94
C LYS A 308 -13.78 41.35 96.21
N VAL A 309 -14.90 41.46 96.90
CA VAL A 309 -14.98 42.07 98.24
C VAL A 309 -14.42 41.08 99.28
N TYR A 310 -13.51 41.54 100.14
CA TYR A 310 -12.81 40.70 101.13
C TYR A 310 -13.79 39.96 102.06
N ASN A 311 -13.61 38.64 102.18
CA ASN A 311 -14.46 37.77 103.02
C ASN A 311 -13.66 36.82 103.92
N GLY A 312 -12.40 37.15 104.23
CA GLY A 312 -11.53 36.33 105.08
C GLY A 312 -10.85 35.13 104.40
N SER A 313 -11.10 34.88 103.10
CA SER A 313 -10.48 33.80 102.33
C SER A 313 -9.41 34.31 101.36
N ALA A 314 -8.31 33.57 101.22
CA ALA A 314 -7.20 33.88 100.30
C ALA A 314 -7.44 33.45 98.83
N ALA A 315 -8.61 32.89 98.49
CA ALA A 315 -8.91 32.48 97.12
C ALA A 315 -9.25 33.68 96.21
N ALA A 316 -8.72 33.68 94.98
CA ALA A 316 -8.97 34.68 93.95
C ALA A 316 -10.44 34.69 93.45
N GLY A 317 -10.86 35.78 92.79
CA GLY A 317 -12.17 35.89 92.14
C GLY A 317 -12.30 34.97 90.91
N THR A 318 -13.51 34.82 90.37
CA THR A 318 -13.77 33.99 89.17
C THR A 318 -12.91 34.46 88.00
N VAL A 319 -12.21 33.52 87.34
CA VAL A 319 -11.43 33.77 86.12
C VAL A 319 -12.36 33.60 84.92
N THR A 320 -12.39 34.60 84.04
CA THR A 320 -13.04 34.54 82.71
C THR A 320 -12.05 34.99 81.65
#